data_AF-A0A831ZDN8-F1
#
_entry.id   AF-A0A831ZDN8-F1
#
_cell.length_a   1.000
_cell.length_b   1.000
_cell.length_c   1.000
_cell.angle_alpha   90.00
_cell.angle_beta   90.00
_cell.angle_gamma   90.00
#
_symmetry.space_group_name_H-M   'P 1'
#
loop_
_entity.id
_entity.type
_entity.pdbx_description
1 polymer ?
#
loop_
_entity_poly.entity_id
_entity_poly.type
_entity_poly.pdbx_seq_one_letter_code
_entity_poly.pdbx_strand_id
1 'polypeptide(L)'
;TVLQDDQIREFFGWITPQSSKFSQLNVTLSSLPMNKGKKFRMTTSTHGSPRAIVPIGVYEAMMPLDLHPTPLIKAMIVGDTDTALQLGCLELDEEDLALCTFADPGKHDFGPVLRTNLTQIEKEG
;
A
#
# COMPACT_ATOMS: atom_id res chain seq x y z
N THR A 1 -5.99 5.77 17.72
CA THR A 1 -5.09 4.70 18.19
C THR A 1 -3.74 5.29 18.48
N VAL A 2 -3.04 4.86 19.53
CA VAL A 2 -1.66 5.28 19.82
C VAL A 2 -0.72 4.15 19.43
N LEU A 3 0.27 4.44 18.58
CA LEU A 3 1.28 3.48 18.13
C LEU A 3 2.65 3.89 18.65
N GLN A 4 3.50 2.90 18.90
CA GLN A 4 4.88 3.14 19.28
C GLN A 4 5.68 3.64 18.07
N ASP A 5 6.47 4.68 18.27
CA ASP A 5 7.49 5.09 17.31
C ASP A 5 8.73 4.20 17.46
N ASP A 6 9.02 3.41 16.43
CA ASP A 6 10.10 2.41 16.43
C ASP A 6 11.17 2.77 15.40
N GLN A 7 12.27 3.33 15.91
CA GLN A 7 13.41 3.81 15.13
C GLN A 7 14.59 2.81 15.16
N ILE A 8 14.38 1.60 15.67
CA ILE A 8 15.44 0.60 15.82
C ILE A 8 15.78 0.00 14.45
N ARG A 9 17.06 0.11 14.06
CA ARG A 9 17.57 -0.58 12.87
C ARG A 9 17.87 -2.03 13.20
N GLU A 10 17.20 -2.93 12.52
CA GLU A 10 17.44 -4.35 12.66
C GLU A 10 18.68 -4.80 11.87
N PHE A 11 19.46 -5.70 12.47
CA PHE A 11 20.56 -6.38 11.79
C PHE A 11 20.01 -7.22 10.62
N PHE A 12 20.58 -7.02 9.42
CA PHE A 12 20.09 -7.52 8.11
C PHE A 12 18.68 -7.05 7.66
N GLY A 13 18.08 -6.08 8.36
CA GLY A 13 16.88 -5.36 7.93
C GLY A 13 15.67 -6.27 7.63
N TRP A 14 15.03 -6.06 6.48
CA TRP A 14 13.82 -6.80 6.07
C TRP A 14 14.10 -8.25 5.62
N ILE A 15 15.36 -8.60 5.36
CA ILE A 15 15.75 -9.96 4.93
C ILE A 15 15.70 -10.94 6.11
N THR A 16 15.87 -10.45 7.34
CA THR A 16 15.89 -11.29 8.53
C THR A 16 14.55 -12.01 8.70
N PRO A 17 14.52 -13.36 8.69
CA PRO A 17 13.29 -14.11 8.87
C PRO A 17 12.79 -13.94 10.30
N GLN A 18 11.61 -13.33 10.47
CA GLN A 18 11.04 -13.02 11.78
C GLN A 18 9.58 -13.49 11.85
N SER A 19 9.23 -14.12 12.97
CA SER A 19 7.85 -14.56 13.24
C SER A 19 6.98 -13.46 13.84
N SER A 20 7.57 -12.35 14.30
CA SER A 20 6.90 -11.20 14.93
C SER A 20 6.42 -10.14 13.92
N LYS A 21 6.77 -10.27 12.64
CA LYS A 21 6.43 -9.30 11.59
C LYS A 21 5.23 -9.73 10.77
N PHE A 22 4.32 -8.79 10.53
CA PHE A 22 3.23 -8.97 9.59
C PHE A 22 3.75 -9.02 8.15
N SER A 23 3.11 -9.81 7.29
CA SER A 23 3.41 -9.88 5.87
C SER A 23 2.15 -10.21 5.07
N GLN A 24 1.74 -9.30 4.19
CA GLN A 24 0.60 -9.54 3.32
C GLN A 24 0.87 -10.61 2.25
N LEU A 25 2.11 -10.66 1.74
CA LEU A 25 2.56 -11.63 0.74
C LEU A 25 3.01 -12.97 1.35
N ASN A 26 2.82 -13.17 2.65
CA ASN A 26 3.20 -14.38 3.35
C ASN A 26 4.71 -14.74 3.26
N VAL A 27 5.59 -13.74 3.10
CA VAL A 27 7.05 -13.95 2.90
C VAL A 27 7.86 -14.09 4.18
N THR A 28 7.24 -13.93 5.36
CA THR A 28 7.91 -14.05 6.67
C THR A 28 7.47 -15.31 7.41
N LEU A 29 8.20 -15.72 8.45
CA LEU A 29 7.87 -16.91 9.26
C LEU A 29 6.50 -16.83 9.95
N SER A 30 5.90 -15.64 10.03
CA SER A 30 4.58 -15.45 10.63
C SER A 30 3.44 -16.00 9.76
N SER A 31 3.68 -16.26 8.46
CA SER A 31 2.69 -16.84 7.55
C SER A 31 2.52 -18.35 7.70
N LEU A 32 3.40 -19.01 8.46
CA LEU A 32 3.33 -20.45 8.70
C LEU A 32 1.98 -20.82 9.36
N PRO A 33 1.35 -21.96 8.99
CA PRO A 33 0.04 -22.35 9.50
C PRO A 33 -0.07 -22.41 11.02
N MET A 34 1.02 -22.72 11.72
CA MET A 34 1.10 -22.76 13.18
C MET A 34 0.88 -21.39 13.85
N ASN A 35 1.03 -20.30 13.10
CA ASN A 35 0.90 -18.91 13.57
C ASN A 35 -0.41 -18.24 13.12
N LYS A 36 -1.41 -19.00 12.64
CA LYS A 36 -2.72 -18.46 12.24
C LYS A 36 -3.39 -17.70 13.40
N GLY A 37 -3.96 -16.53 13.11
CA GLY A 37 -4.64 -15.68 14.10
C GLY A 37 -3.70 -14.91 15.03
N LYS A 38 -2.38 -14.94 14.79
CA LYS A 38 -1.41 -14.17 15.56
C LYS A 38 -1.69 -12.68 15.44
N LYS A 39 -1.75 -11.99 16.59
CA LYS A 39 -1.81 -10.53 16.66
C LYS A 39 -0.40 -9.96 16.55
N PHE A 40 -0.24 -8.91 15.76
CA PHE A 40 1.03 -8.22 15.57
C PHE A 40 1.02 -6.90 16.34
N ARG A 41 2.13 -6.60 17.00
CA ARG A 41 2.34 -5.28 17.62
C ARG A 41 2.82 -4.32 16.53
N MET A 42 1.89 -3.59 15.93
CA MET A 42 2.20 -2.60 14.91
C MET A 42 2.91 -1.39 15.53
N THR A 43 3.85 -0.83 14.78
CA THR A 43 4.57 0.42 15.08
C THR A 43 4.35 1.41 13.94
N THR A 44 4.89 2.62 14.04
CA THR A 44 4.86 3.61 12.94
C THR A 44 5.85 3.31 11.82
N SER A 45 6.65 2.23 11.93
CA SER A 45 7.69 1.89 10.95
C SER A 45 7.10 1.29 9.67
N THR A 46 7.58 1.74 8.51
CA THR A 46 7.20 1.21 7.19
C THR A 46 7.95 -0.08 6.82
N HIS A 47 8.94 -0.47 7.63
CA HIS A 47 9.81 -1.64 7.42
C HIS A 47 10.46 -1.71 6.03
N GLY A 48 10.80 -0.56 5.43
CA GLY A 48 11.44 -0.50 4.12
C GLY A 48 11.67 0.92 3.62
N SER A 49 12.15 1.03 2.39
CA SER A 49 12.30 2.28 1.65
C SER A 49 11.34 2.33 0.45
N PRO A 50 11.10 3.52 -0.13
CA PRO A 50 10.40 3.66 -1.41
C PRO A 50 11.02 2.79 -2.51
N ARG A 51 10.18 2.15 -3.33
CA ARG A 51 10.57 1.31 -4.49
C ARG A 51 9.51 1.39 -5.59
N ALA A 52 9.84 0.93 -6.79
CA ALA A 52 8.88 0.82 -7.88
C ALA A 52 7.69 -0.10 -7.55
N ILE A 53 6.54 0.16 -8.16
CA ILE A 53 5.36 -0.70 -8.11
C ILE A 53 5.66 -2.05 -8.77
N VAL A 54 5.29 -3.13 -8.07
CA VAL A 54 5.40 -4.50 -8.59
C VAL A 54 3.98 -5.07 -8.78
N PRO A 55 3.55 -5.40 -10.01
CA PRO A 55 2.19 -5.83 -10.30
C PRO A 55 1.99 -7.33 -9.99
N ILE A 56 1.89 -7.66 -8.71
CA ILE A 56 1.79 -9.05 -8.20
C ILE A 56 0.43 -9.36 -7.55
N GLY A 57 -0.62 -8.59 -7.85
CA GLY A 57 -1.97 -8.86 -7.35
C GLY A 57 -2.26 -8.30 -5.96
N VAL A 58 -1.35 -7.51 -5.37
CA VAL A 58 -1.51 -6.98 -4.01
C VAL A 58 -2.69 -6.02 -3.93
N TYR A 59 -2.83 -5.13 -4.91
CA TYR A 59 -3.88 -4.12 -4.87
C TYR A 59 -5.25 -4.71 -5.19
N GLU A 60 -5.31 -5.71 -6.08
CA GLU A 60 -6.51 -6.49 -6.39
C GLU A 60 -7.02 -7.26 -5.15
N ALA A 61 -6.11 -7.72 -4.29
CA ALA A 61 -6.50 -8.38 -3.05
C ALA A 61 -7.00 -7.41 -1.96
N MET A 62 -6.72 -6.11 -2.08
CA MET A 62 -7.11 -5.08 -1.11
C MET A 62 -8.35 -4.30 -1.55
N MET A 63 -8.49 -4.07 -2.85
CA MET A 63 -9.55 -3.24 -3.42
C MET A 63 -10.87 -4.00 -3.46
N PRO A 64 -11.91 -3.57 -2.73
CA PRO A 64 -13.22 -4.24 -2.75
C PRO A 64 -14.11 -3.80 -3.93
N LEU A 65 -13.78 -2.66 -4.56
CA LEU A 65 -14.53 -2.11 -5.69
C LEU A 65 -14.16 -2.83 -7.00
N ASP A 66 -15.10 -2.86 -7.94
CA ASP A 66 -14.90 -3.44 -9.28
C ASP A 66 -14.12 -2.48 -10.18
N LEU A 67 -12.83 -2.32 -9.87
CA LEU A 67 -11.89 -1.46 -10.56
C LEU A 67 -10.69 -2.28 -11.05
N HIS A 68 -9.87 -1.66 -11.88
CA HIS A 68 -8.54 -2.19 -12.21
C HIS A 68 -7.47 -1.47 -11.37
N PRO A 69 -7.22 -1.88 -10.10
CA PRO A 69 -6.43 -1.10 -9.16
C PRO A 69 -4.96 -0.98 -9.55
N THR A 70 -4.32 -2.05 -10.07
CA THR A 70 -2.91 -1.95 -10.51
C THR A 70 -2.72 -0.94 -11.65
N PRO A 71 -3.51 -0.98 -12.75
CA PRO A 71 -3.48 0.07 -13.77
C PRO A 71 -3.78 1.47 -13.22
N LEU A 72 -4.80 1.59 -12.37
CA LEU A 72 -5.24 2.87 -11.80
C LEU A 72 -4.13 3.51 -10.96
N ILE A 73 -3.54 2.76 -10.03
CA ILE A 73 -2.44 3.22 -9.17
C ILE A 73 -1.23 3.65 -10.00
N LYS A 74 -0.91 2.92 -11.07
CA LYS A 74 0.17 3.31 -11.99
C LYS A 74 -0.12 4.61 -12.71
N ALA A 75 -1.33 4.80 -13.24
CA ALA A 75 -1.74 6.03 -13.89
C ALA A 75 -1.63 7.22 -12.92
N MET A 76 -2.17 7.07 -11.71
CA MET A 76 -2.12 8.09 -10.66
C MET A 76 -0.69 8.48 -10.27
N ILE A 77 0.23 7.52 -10.14
CA ILE A 77 1.63 7.80 -9.76
C ILE A 77 2.41 8.52 -10.86
N VAL A 78 2.13 8.22 -12.12
CA VAL A 78 2.78 8.89 -13.26
C VAL A 78 2.11 10.24 -13.57
N GLY A 79 0.93 10.51 -12.99
CA GLY A 79 0.15 11.72 -13.21
C GLY A 79 -0.61 11.72 -14.53
N ASP A 80 -0.94 10.53 -15.05
CA ASP A 80 -1.80 10.36 -16.22
C ASP A 80 -3.27 10.45 -15.77
N THR A 81 -3.78 11.67 -15.69
CA THR A 81 -5.14 12.00 -15.23
C THR A 81 -6.22 11.50 -16.19
N ASP A 82 -5.97 11.50 -17.50
CA ASP A 82 -6.89 10.98 -18.51
C ASP A 82 -7.14 9.48 -18.32
N THR A 83 -6.07 8.70 -18.15
CA THR A 83 -6.18 7.27 -17.87
C THR A 83 -6.78 7.02 -16.49
N ALA A 84 -6.39 7.80 -15.47
CA ALA A 84 -6.94 7.66 -14.11
C ALA A 84 -8.46 7.90 -14.08
N LEU A 85 -8.97 8.88 -14.84
CA LEU A 85 -10.39 9.16 -15.02
C LEU A 85 -11.13 7.97 -15.63
N GLN A 86 -10.61 7.41 -16.73
CA GLN A 86 -11.19 6.25 -17.39
C GLN A 86 -11.23 5.00 -16.50
N LEU A 87 -10.28 4.91 -15.56
CA LEU A 87 -10.16 3.82 -14.61
C LEU A 87 -10.94 4.07 -13.30
N GLY A 88 -11.72 5.16 -13.22
CA GLY A 88 -12.66 5.39 -12.12
C GLY A 88 -12.08 6.12 -10.90
N CYS A 89 -11.02 6.93 -11.06
CA CYS A 89 -10.42 7.65 -9.92
C CYS A 89 -11.40 8.60 -9.19
N LEU A 90 -12.48 9.04 -9.84
CA LEU A 90 -13.51 9.91 -9.25
C LEU A 90 -14.42 9.21 -8.24
N GLU A 91 -14.44 7.88 -8.24
CA GLU A 91 -15.26 7.09 -7.31
C GLU A 91 -14.57 6.88 -5.95
N LEU A 92 -13.33 7.35 -5.81
CA LEU A 92 -12.47 7.10 -4.67
C LEU A 92 -12.24 8.36 -3.85
N ASP A 93 -12.15 8.19 -2.54
CA ASP A 93 -11.54 9.13 -1.61
C ASP A 93 -10.19 8.59 -1.10
N GLU A 94 -9.39 9.41 -0.42
CA GLU A 94 -8.05 8.98 0.05
C GLU A 94 -8.10 7.77 0.99
N GLU A 95 -9.17 7.66 1.78
CA GLU A 95 -9.35 6.56 2.73
C GLU A 95 -9.60 5.23 2.02
N ASP A 96 -10.19 5.23 0.82
CA ASP A 96 -10.44 4.02 0.04
C ASP A 96 -9.14 3.34 -0.41
N LEU A 97 -8.06 4.10 -0.51
CA LEU A 97 -6.73 3.62 -0.87
C LEU A 97 -5.87 3.21 0.34
N ALA A 98 -6.36 3.39 1.57
CA ALA A 98 -5.58 3.16 2.78
C ALA A 98 -5.09 1.71 2.91
N LEU A 99 -5.91 0.72 2.54
CA LEU A 99 -5.51 -0.69 2.55
C LEU A 99 -4.47 -1.00 1.47
N CYS A 100 -4.61 -0.39 0.28
CA CYS A 100 -3.60 -0.51 -0.78
C CYS A 100 -2.25 0.06 -0.33
N THR A 101 -2.24 1.22 0.32
CA THR A 101 -1.02 1.83 0.91
C THR A 101 -0.41 0.96 2.00
N PHE A 102 -1.24 0.42 2.91
CA PHE A 102 -0.77 -0.46 3.97
C PHE A 102 -0.10 -1.72 3.42
N ALA A 103 -0.68 -2.34 2.39
CA ALA A 103 -0.19 -3.57 1.79
C ALA A 103 0.98 -3.35 0.81
N ASP A 104 1.22 -2.11 0.37
CA ASP A 104 2.15 -1.81 -0.71
C ASP A 104 3.60 -2.26 -0.42
N PRO A 105 4.21 -3.08 -1.28
CA PRO A 105 5.64 -3.40 -1.21
C PRO A 105 6.53 -2.18 -1.52
N GLY A 106 6.03 -1.25 -2.34
CA GLY A 106 6.72 -0.05 -2.80
C GLY A 106 6.83 1.08 -1.78
N LYS A 107 6.07 1.03 -0.68
CA LYS A 107 5.98 2.06 0.37
C LYS A 107 5.50 3.42 -0.15
N HIS A 108 4.53 3.40 -1.06
CA HIS A 108 3.83 4.59 -1.53
C HIS A 108 2.64 4.92 -0.63
N ASP A 109 2.40 6.23 -0.47
CA ASP A 109 1.19 6.75 0.11
C ASP A 109 0.26 7.21 -1.02
N PHE A 110 -0.79 6.44 -1.29
CA PHE A 110 -1.64 6.65 -2.46
C PHE A 110 -2.72 7.70 -2.20
N GLY A 111 -3.07 7.99 -0.95
CA GLY A 111 -4.06 9.02 -0.60
C GLY A 111 -3.64 10.41 -1.13
N PRO A 112 -2.48 10.95 -0.72
CA PRO A 112 -1.99 12.23 -1.25
C PRO A 112 -1.80 12.24 -2.77
N VAL A 113 -1.46 11.08 -3.37
CA VAL A 113 -1.34 10.94 -4.82
C VAL A 113 -2.71 11.10 -5.49
N LEU A 114 -3.76 10.44 -4.97
CA LEU A 114 -5.12 10.61 -5.45
C LEU A 114 -5.57 12.07 -5.32
N ARG A 115 -5.37 12.71 -4.15
CA ARG A 115 -5.72 14.12 -3.94
C ARG A 115 -5.08 15.03 -4.99
N THR A 116 -3.81 14.79 -5.30
CA THR A 116 -3.06 15.55 -6.30
C THR A 116 -3.68 15.39 -7.69
N ASN A 117 -4.02 14.17 -8.08
CA ASN A 117 -4.68 13.88 -9.36
C ASN A 117 -6.07 14.53 -9.44
N LEU A 118 -6.89 14.39 -8.40
CA LEU A 118 -8.23 15.01 -8.34
C LEU A 118 -8.16 16.54 -8.43
N THR A 119 -7.20 17.13 -7.74
CA THR A 119 -6.96 18.59 -7.79
C THR A 119 -6.49 19.04 -9.18
N GLN A 120 -5.71 18.21 -9.88
CA GLN A 120 -5.29 18.52 -11.24
C GLN A 120 -6.46 18.42 -12.22
N ILE A 121 -7.26 17.36 -12.12
CA ILE A 121 -8.49 17.17 -12.91
C ILE A 121 -9.43 18.36 -12.72
N GLU A 122 -9.64 18.83 -11.48
CA GLU A 122 -10.50 19.99 -11.19
C GLU A 122 -10.00 21.29 -11.83
N LYS A 123 -8.69 21.45 -12.03
CA LYS A 123 -8.11 22.65 -12.65
C LYS A 123 -8.16 22.62 -14.18
N GLU A 124 -8.16 21.43 -14.76
CA GLU A 124 -8.09 21.21 -16.20
C GLU A 124 -9.49 21.04 -16.83
N GLY A 125 -10.50 20.69 -16.03
CA GLY A 125 -11.92 20.59 -16.41
C GLY A 125 -12.75 21.85 -16.16
#